data_AF-A0A2K8JMN1-F1
#
_entry.id   AF-A0A2K8JMN1-F1
#
_cell.length_a   1.000
_cell.length_b   1.000
_cell.length_c   1.000
_cell.angle_alpha   90.00
_cell.angle_beta   90.00
_cell.angle_gamma   90.00
#
_symmetry.space_group_name_H-M   'P 1'
#
loop_
_entity.id
_entity.type
_entity.pdbx_description
1 polymer ?
#
loop_
_entity_poly.entity_id
_entity_poly.type
_entity_poly.pdbx_seq_one_letter_code
_entity_poly.pdbx_strand_id
1 'polypeptide(L)' 'MKLILVTMMSMALLLVSVRSEEDISDDGCDCDRMLFPVCGSDGKTYPNICVMECENKDKTIKVTKQRNGRC' A
#
# COMPACT_ATOMS: atom_id res chain seq x y z
N MET A 1 -43.47 2.03 16.00
CA MET A 1 -42.27 2.89 16.21
C MET A 1 -40.97 2.08 16.32
N LYS A 2 -40.86 1.09 17.22
CA LYS A 2 -39.68 0.19 17.27
C LYS A 2 -39.47 -0.62 15.95
N LEU A 3 -40.53 -1.14 15.34
CA LEU A 3 -40.43 -1.87 14.06
C LEU A 3 -39.93 -1.01 12.89
N ILE A 4 -40.33 0.26 12.81
CA ILE A 4 -39.92 1.19 11.75
C ILE A 4 -38.42 1.50 11.87
N LEU A 5 -37.90 1.64 13.09
CA LEU A 5 -36.47 1.87 13.33
C LEU A 5 -35.63 0.65 12.92
N VAL A 6 -36.08 -0.57 13.24
CA VAL A 6 -35.40 -1.82 12.88
C VAL A 6 -35.33 -2.01 11.37
N THR A 7 -36.39 -1.66 10.63
CA THR A 7 -36.40 -1.78 9.16
C THR A 7 -35.56 -0.70 8.47
N MET A 8 -35.45 0.51 9.04
CA MET A 8 -34.58 1.56 8.49
C MET A 8 -33.11 1.23 8.69
N MET A 9 -32.75 0.68 9.86
CA MET A 9 -31.41 0.18 10.10
C MET A 9 -31.09 -1.00 9.18
N SER A 10 -32.02 -1.93 8.96
CA SER A 10 -31.79 -3.09 8.08
C SER A 10 -31.83 -2.76 6.58
N MET A 11 -32.65 -1.82 6.13
CA MET A 11 -32.61 -1.32 4.74
C MET A 11 -31.32 -0.56 4.46
N ALA A 12 -30.78 0.16 5.45
CA ALA A 12 -29.43 0.70 5.37
C ALA A 12 -28.39 -0.44 5.24
N LEU A 13 -28.55 -1.58 5.93
CA LEU A 13 -27.70 -2.77 5.73
C LEU A 13 -27.87 -3.46 4.35
N LEU A 14 -29.03 -3.39 3.71
CA LEU A 14 -29.22 -3.97 2.36
C LEU A 14 -28.63 -3.09 1.26
N LEU A 15 -28.56 -1.77 1.48
CA LEU A 15 -27.84 -0.82 0.60
C LEU A 15 -26.35 -0.72 0.97
N VAL A 16 -25.98 -1.01 2.22
CA VAL A 16 -24.61 -1.17 2.72
C VAL A 16 -24.28 -2.67 2.75
N SER A 17 -24.37 -3.27 1.57
CA SER A 17 -23.69 -4.54 1.32
C SER A 17 -22.22 -4.20 1.05
N VAL A 18 -21.32 -4.57 1.98
CA VAL A 18 -19.83 -4.55 1.87
C VAL A 18 -19.23 -3.14 2.07
N ARG A 19 -18.25 -2.89 2.95
CA ARG A 19 -17.48 -3.62 3.98
C ARG A 19 -16.97 -2.52 4.91
N SER A 20 -16.45 -2.85 6.09
CA SER A 20 -15.51 -1.94 6.73
C SER A 20 -14.31 -1.78 5.79
N GLU A 21 -14.40 -0.81 4.89
CA GLU A 21 -13.30 -0.32 4.08
C GLU A 21 -13.05 1.12 4.53
N GLU A 22 -12.73 1.26 5.82
CA GLU A 22 -11.37 1.75 6.04
C GLU A 22 -10.46 0.66 5.44
N ASP A 23 -10.37 0.66 4.11
CA ASP A 23 -9.13 0.29 3.48
C ASP A 23 -8.20 1.35 4.05
N ILE A 24 -7.62 1.04 5.22
CA ILE A 24 -6.22 1.36 5.42
C ILE A 24 -5.58 0.60 4.26
N SER A 25 -5.61 1.22 3.08
CA SER A 25 -4.61 1.00 2.07
C SER A 25 -3.35 1.45 2.77
N ASP A 26 -2.78 0.51 3.51
CA ASP A 26 -1.37 0.51 3.83
C ASP A 26 -0.64 0.25 2.50
N ASP A 27 -0.76 1.24 1.62
CA ASP A 27 0.15 1.49 0.52
C ASP A 27 1.46 2.09 1.07
N GLY A 28 1.59 2.18 2.40
CA GLY A 28 2.82 2.42 3.11
C GLY A 28 3.57 1.11 3.26
N CYS A 29 4.61 0.87 2.49
CA CYS A 29 5.47 -0.25 2.81
C CYS A 29 6.11 -0.05 4.18
N ASP A 30 5.94 -1.04 5.05
CA ASP A 30 6.64 -1.11 6.32
C ASP A 30 8.12 -1.45 6.05
N CYS A 31 8.93 -0.41 5.91
CA CYS A 31 10.36 -0.50 5.72
C CYS A 31 11.08 0.15 6.89
N ASP A 32 12.10 -0.53 7.40
CA ASP A 32 13.01 0.06 8.39
C ASP A 32 13.68 1.32 7.82
N ARG A 33 13.98 2.26 8.71
CA ARG A 33 14.67 3.52 8.45
C ARG A 33 16.19 3.36 8.33
N MET A 34 16.72 2.13 8.42
CA MET A 34 18.12 1.84 8.16
C MET A 34 18.51 2.21 6.72
N LEU A 35 19.55 3.05 6.59
CA LEU A 35 20.06 3.53 5.31
C LEU A 35 21.17 2.60 4.79
N PHE A 36 20.80 1.71 3.88
CA PHE A 36 21.72 0.86 3.14
C PHE A 36 21.49 1.08 1.65
N PRO A 37 22.00 2.19 1.08
CA PRO A 37 21.61 2.63 -0.24
C PRO A 37 21.91 1.58 -1.32
N VAL A 38 21.03 1.48 -2.30
CA VAL A 38 21.20 0.61 -3.48
C VAL A 38 20.93 1.39 -4.76
N CYS A 39 21.63 1.04 -5.83
CA CYS A 39 21.42 1.63 -7.15
C CYS A 39 20.48 0.74 -7.95
N GLY A 40 19.39 1.31 -8.46
CA GLY A 40 18.42 0.64 -9.34
C GLY A 40 18.87 0.60 -10.81
N SER A 41 18.28 -0.28 -11.59
CA SER A 41 18.48 -0.39 -13.04
C SER A 41 17.97 0.83 -13.81
N ASP A 42 17.14 1.67 -13.16
CA ASP A 42 16.66 2.96 -13.65
C ASP A 42 17.62 4.11 -13.34
N GLY A 43 18.78 3.83 -12.71
CA GLY A 43 19.76 4.84 -12.33
C GLY A 43 19.38 5.65 -11.09
N LYS A 44 18.29 5.29 -10.39
CA LYS A 44 17.89 5.93 -9.12
C LYS A 44 18.59 5.24 -7.94
N THR A 45 19.07 6.06 -6.99
CA THR A 45 19.50 5.56 -5.68
C THR A 45 18.29 5.41 -4.77
N TYR A 46 18.12 4.23 -4.19
CA TYR A 46 17.11 3.91 -3.20
C TYR A 46 17.73 3.89 -1.80
N PRO A 47 17.05 4.41 -0.75
CA PRO A 47 17.59 4.47 0.62
C PRO A 47 17.97 3.10 1.19
N ASN A 48 17.19 2.08 0.85
CA ASN A 48 17.47 0.67 1.12
C ASN A 48 16.69 -0.22 0.14
N ILE A 49 16.95 -1.52 0.20
CA ILE A 49 16.32 -2.51 -0.68
C ILE A 49 14.80 -2.63 -0.46
N CYS A 50 14.33 -2.50 0.77
CA CYS A 50 12.90 -2.55 1.08
C CYS A 50 12.15 -1.41 0.39
N VAL A 51 12.67 -0.18 0.46
CA VAL A 51 12.08 0.98 -0.22
C VAL A 51 12.10 0.82 -1.74
N MET A 52 13.15 0.19 -2.29
CA MET A 52 13.20 -0.14 -3.72
C MET A 52 12.11 -1.13 -4.13
N GLU A 53 11.95 -2.20 -3.36
CA GLU A 53 10.91 -3.21 -3.60
C GLU A 53 9.50 -2.65 -3.39
N CYS A 54 9.35 -1.74 -2.43
CA CYS A 54 8.13 -1.01 -2.18
C CYS A 54 7.68 -0.20 -3.40
N GLU A 55 8.54 0.71 -3.87
CA GLU A 55 8.23 1.52 -5.05
C GLU A 55 8.04 0.66 -6.31
N ASN A 56 8.54 -0.57 -6.31
CA ASN A 56 8.37 -1.52 -7.39
C ASN A 56 7.01 -2.22 -7.41
N LYS A 57 6.21 -2.19 -6.34
CA LYS A 57 4.93 -2.93 -6.27
C LYS A 57 4.01 -2.58 -7.44
N ASP A 58 3.80 -1.30 -7.69
CA ASP A 58 2.84 -0.81 -8.70
C ASP A 58 3.46 -0.46 -10.05
N LYS A 59 4.78 -0.66 -10.21
CA LYS A 59 5.45 -0.43 -11.49
C LYS A 59 5.15 -1.57 -12.48
N THR A 60 4.74 -1.19 -13.69
CA THR A 60 4.67 -2.08 -14.86
C THR A 60 6.07 -2.54 -15.29
N ILE A 61 7.06 -1.63 -15.26
CA ILE A 61 8.46 -1.94 -15.52
C ILE A 61 9.18 -2.06 -14.18
N LYS A 62 9.55 -3.29 -13.80
CA LYS A 62 10.25 -3.55 -12.54
C LYS A 62 11.68 -3.02 -12.60
N VAL A 63 12.09 -2.28 -11.57
CA VAL A 63 13.48 -1.86 -11.38
C VAL A 63 14.25 -3.00 -10.71
N THR A 64 15.36 -3.44 -11.28
CA THR A 64 16.23 -4.43 -10.64
C THR A 64 17.39 -3.74 -9.92
N LYS A 65 17.99 -4.42 -8.95
CA LYS A 65 19.14 -3.88 -8.24
C LYS A 65 20.37 -3.98 -9.15
N GLN A 66 20.99 -2.85 -9.48
CA GLN A 66 22.21 -2.80 -10.27
C GLN A 66 23.45 -3.00 -9.39
N ARG A 67 23.58 -2.26 -8.28
CA ARG A 67 24.71 -2.40 -7.33
C ARG A 67 24.35 -1.98 -5.91
N ASN A 68 25.16 -2.40 -4.94
CA ASN A 68 25.16 -1.84 -3.59
C ASN A 68 25.72 -0.41 -3.61
N GLY A 69 25.27 0.42 -2.68
CA GLY A 69 25.65 1.83 -2.62
C GLY A 69 24.83 2.70 -3.57
N ARG A 70 25.25 3.96 -3.71
CA ARG A 70 24.58 4.93 -4.58
C ARG A 70 24.84 4.64 -6.07
N CYS A 71 23.91 5.05 -6.93
CA CYS A 71 24.25 5.40 -8.30
C CYS A 71 25.17 6.63 -8.25
#